data_AF-A0A956Z2A5-F1
#
_entry.id   AF-A0A956Z2A5-F1
#
_cell.length_a   1.000
_cell.length_b   1.000
_cell.length_c   1.000
_cell.angle_alpha   90.00
_cell.angle_beta   90.00
_cell.angle_gamma   90.00
#
_symmetry.space_group_name_H-M   'P 1'
#
loop_
_entity.id
_entity.type
_entity.pdbx_description
1 polymer ?
#
loop_
_entity_poly.entity_id
_entity_poly.type
_entity_poly.pdbx_seq_one_letter_code
_entity_poly.pdbx_strand_id
1 'polypeptide(L)'
;MQAAVQAYVEGFNNRELTSFHAFFATTAQGADAAGLAQTLDAANQALNDSQAGDQFQLQNFQITSQRIDEQNNAAVVHYLASVAIVRNETDAVFAATVEQDVALILVDNQWLISGGDAPQITPTVSATLPGG
;
A
#
# COMPACT_ATOMS: atom_id res chain seq x y z
N MET A 1 -0.17 1.86 10.89
CA MET A 1 -0.25 2.30 9.47
C MET A 1 1.06 2.88 8.94
N GLN A 2 1.65 3.92 9.53
CA GLN A 2 2.87 4.54 8.99
C GLN A 2 4.05 3.56 8.81
N ALA A 3 4.24 2.62 9.74
CA ALA A 3 5.27 1.56 9.62
C ALA A 3 4.98 0.56 8.48
N ALA A 4 3.71 0.26 8.21
CA ALA A 4 3.34 -0.64 7.11
C ALA A 4 3.63 0.02 5.74
N VAL A 5 3.34 1.31 5.63
CA VAL A 5 3.67 2.12 4.45
C VAL A 5 5.18 2.16 4.22
N GLN A 6 5.95 2.39 5.28
CA GLN A 6 7.41 2.39 5.19
C GLN A 6 7.96 1.03 4.75
N ALA A 7 7.48 -0.07 5.34
CA ALA A 7 7.89 -1.42 4.96
C ALA A 7 7.53 -1.75 3.51
N TYR A 8 6.40 -1.25 3.00
CA TYR A 8 6.05 -1.37 1.59
C TYR A 8 7.04 -0.63 0.69
N VAL A 9 7.34 0.64 0.98
CA VAL A 9 8.26 1.46 0.17
C VAL A 9 9.66 0.86 0.16
N GLU A 10 10.18 0.51 1.34
CA GLU A 10 11.50 -0.13 1.47
C GLU A 10 11.52 -1.48 0.77
N GLY A 11 10.47 -2.29 0.93
CA GLY A 11 10.36 -3.59 0.30
C GLY A 11 10.30 -3.51 -1.22
N PHE A 12 9.54 -2.56 -1.77
CA PHE A 12 9.50 -2.33 -3.21
C PHE A 12 10.88 -1.91 -3.75
N ASN A 13 11.53 -0.95 -3.08
CA ASN A 13 12.83 -0.43 -3.51
C ASN A 13 13.96 -1.47 -3.39
N ASN A 14 13.85 -2.38 -2.42
CA ASN A 14 14.78 -3.51 -2.26
C ASN A 14 14.37 -4.74 -3.08
N ARG A 15 13.25 -4.69 -3.80
CA ARG A 15 12.63 -5.80 -4.53
C ARG A 15 12.29 -7.03 -3.67
N GLU A 16 11.99 -6.80 -2.40
CA GLU A 16 11.59 -7.81 -1.42
C GLU A 16 10.47 -7.29 -0.50
N LEU A 17 9.23 -7.80 -0.69
CA LEU A 17 8.06 -7.37 0.09
C LEU A 17 7.85 -8.17 1.39
N THR A 18 8.81 -9.02 1.81
CA THR A 18 8.68 -9.90 2.98
C THR A 18 8.37 -9.12 4.27
N SER A 19 8.98 -7.94 4.45
CA SER A 19 8.76 -7.07 5.62
C SER A 19 7.35 -6.49 5.66
N PHE A 20 6.73 -6.27 4.50
CA PHE A 20 5.36 -5.79 4.39
C PHE A 20 4.36 -6.84 4.88
N HIS A 21 4.65 -8.14 4.67
CA HIS A 21 3.79 -9.24 5.11
C HIS A 21 3.58 -9.28 6.63
N ALA A 22 4.52 -8.74 7.42
CA ALA A 22 4.40 -8.68 8.88
C ALA A 22 3.22 -7.80 9.36
N PHE A 23 2.67 -6.97 8.49
CA PHE A 23 1.51 -6.12 8.77
C PHE A 23 0.17 -6.77 8.38
N PHE A 24 0.19 -7.98 7.85
CA PHE A 24 -0.99 -8.73 7.43
C PHE A 24 -1.42 -9.68 8.54
N ALA A 25 -2.71 -9.73 8.81
CA ALA A 25 -3.29 -10.76 9.64
C ALA A 25 -3.31 -12.10 8.87
N THR A 26 -3.27 -13.20 9.61
CA THR A 26 -3.45 -14.54 9.05
C THR A 26 -4.94 -14.89 8.96
N THR A 27 -5.28 -15.88 8.15
CA THR A 27 -6.66 -16.44 8.09
C THR A 27 -7.12 -16.98 9.44
N ALA A 28 -6.22 -17.56 10.23
CA ALA A 28 -6.50 -18.02 11.59
C ALA A 28 -6.84 -16.86 12.55
N GLN A 29 -6.35 -15.66 12.26
CA GLN A 29 -6.65 -14.43 13.00
C GLN A 29 -7.91 -13.73 12.48
N GLY A 30 -8.56 -14.24 11.42
CA GLY A 30 -9.78 -13.65 10.85
C GLY A 30 -9.57 -12.80 9.61
N ALA A 31 -8.40 -12.88 8.96
CA ALA A 31 -8.17 -12.19 7.70
C ALA A 31 -8.94 -12.80 6.53
N ASP A 32 -9.37 -11.94 5.61
CA ASP A 32 -9.90 -12.35 4.31
C ASP A 32 -8.75 -12.76 3.38
N ALA A 33 -8.57 -14.07 3.21
CA ALA A 33 -7.56 -14.63 2.32
C ALA A 33 -7.61 -14.06 0.90
N ALA A 34 -8.81 -13.80 0.37
CA ALA A 34 -8.98 -13.33 -1.00
C ALA A 34 -8.49 -11.89 -1.14
N GLY A 35 -8.95 -10.99 -0.26
CA GLY A 35 -8.50 -9.59 -0.26
C GLY A 35 -7.00 -9.42 0.01
N LEU A 36 -6.42 -10.25 0.89
CA LEU A 36 -4.97 -10.23 1.12
C LEU A 36 -4.19 -10.71 -0.11
N ALA A 37 -4.62 -11.80 -0.74
CA ALA A 37 -3.99 -12.30 -1.96
C ALA A 37 -4.04 -11.25 -3.08
N GLN A 38 -5.17 -10.58 -3.27
CA GLN A 38 -5.32 -9.51 -4.26
C GLN A 38 -4.38 -8.33 -3.99
N THR A 39 -4.25 -7.91 -2.72
CA THR A 39 -3.36 -6.81 -2.33
C THR A 39 -1.89 -7.17 -2.59
N LEU A 40 -1.49 -8.40 -2.23
CA LEU A 40 -0.14 -8.89 -2.46
C LEU A 40 0.16 -9.11 -3.95
N ASP A 41 -0.79 -9.62 -4.72
CA ASP A 41 -0.65 -9.79 -6.17
C ASP A 41 -0.50 -8.44 -6.87
N ALA A 42 -1.27 -7.42 -6.48
CA ALA A 42 -1.12 -6.06 -7.03
C ALA A 42 0.25 -5.47 -6.71
N ALA A 43 0.74 -5.65 -5.48
CA ALA A 43 2.08 -5.20 -5.07
C ALA A 43 3.19 -5.92 -5.85
N ASN A 44 3.09 -7.24 -5.99
CA ASN A 44 4.02 -8.05 -6.76
C ASN A 44 3.98 -7.71 -8.25
N GLN A 45 2.80 -7.43 -8.81
CA GLN A 45 2.64 -7.01 -10.19
C GLN A 45 3.34 -5.66 -10.43
N ALA A 46 3.11 -4.67 -9.56
CA ALA A 46 3.80 -3.39 -9.65
C ALA A 46 5.33 -3.53 -9.57
N LEU A 47 5.83 -4.46 -8.76
CA LEU A 47 7.25 -4.77 -8.66
C LEU A 47 7.81 -5.52 -9.89
N ASN A 48 7.00 -6.38 -10.51
CA ASN A 48 7.38 -7.12 -11.72
C ASN A 48 7.40 -6.21 -12.95
N ASP A 49 6.48 -5.24 -13.00
CA ASP A 49 6.41 -4.25 -14.07
C ASP A 49 7.53 -3.18 -13.95
N SER A 50 8.19 -3.08 -12.78
CA SER A 50 9.32 -2.18 -12.54
C SER A 50 10.68 -2.81 -12.88
N GLN A 51 11.60 -1.99 -13.39
CA GLN A 51 12.96 -2.39 -13.73
C GLN A 51 13.89 -2.31 -12.52
N ALA A 52 15.02 -3.02 -12.58
CA ALA A 52 16.07 -2.87 -11.58
C ALA A 52 16.61 -1.43 -11.61
N GLY A 53 16.59 -0.75 -10.46
CA GLY A 53 16.96 0.67 -10.33
C GLY A 53 15.78 1.64 -10.38
N ASP A 54 14.56 1.16 -10.70
CA ASP A 54 13.34 1.95 -10.51
C ASP A 54 13.07 2.14 -9.00
N GLN A 55 12.68 3.34 -8.61
CA GLN A 55 12.36 3.70 -7.23
C GLN A 55 10.87 3.97 -7.08
N PHE A 56 10.24 3.30 -6.14
CA PHE A 56 8.90 3.63 -5.68
C PHE A 56 8.96 4.79 -4.69
N GLN A 57 8.19 5.83 -5.00
CA GLN A 57 7.97 6.97 -4.16
C GLN A 57 6.50 7.02 -3.77
N LEU A 58 6.26 7.18 -2.48
CA LEU A 58 4.95 7.42 -1.92
C LEU A 58 4.93 8.83 -1.33
N GLN A 59 4.00 9.63 -1.81
CA GLN A 59 3.81 11.04 -1.49
C GLN A 59 2.37 11.27 -1.05
N ASN A 60 2.13 12.32 -0.28
CA ASN A 60 0.78 12.75 0.12
C ASN A 60 -0.10 11.63 0.72
N PHE A 61 0.50 10.66 1.42
CA PHE A 61 -0.28 9.64 2.12
C PHE A 61 -1.08 10.28 3.25
N GLN A 62 -2.38 10.14 3.17
CA GLN A 62 -3.32 10.69 4.12
C GLN A 62 -4.43 9.69 4.41
N ILE A 63 -4.77 9.53 5.69
CA ILE A 63 -5.99 8.84 6.10
C ILE A 63 -7.11 9.87 6.04
N THR A 64 -8.09 9.68 5.15
CA THR A 64 -9.19 10.63 4.98
C THR A 64 -10.38 10.28 5.89
N SER A 65 -10.56 8.99 6.20
CA SER A 65 -11.57 8.57 7.17
C SER A 65 -11.14 7.30 7.92
N GLN A 66 -11.63 7.16 9.15
CA GLN A 66 -11.45 5.95 9.94
C GLN A 66 -12.75 5.62 10.69
N ARG A 67 -13.10 4.34 10.72
CA ARG A 67 -14.21 3.81 11.53
C ARG A 67 -13.66 2.68 12.38
N ILE A 68 -13.77 2.82 13.69
CA ILE A 68 -13.29 1.81 14.65
C ILE A 68 -14.51 1.17 15.30
N ASP A 69 -14.52 -0.15 15.33
CA ASP A 69 -15.45 -0.99 16.08
C ASP A 69 -14.67 -1.71 17.19
N GLU A 70 -14.66 -1.09 18.37
CA GLU A 70 -13.95 -1.62 19.54
C GLU A 70 -14.55 -2.93 20.05
N GLN A 71 -15.85 -3.18 19.83
CA GLN A 71 -16.51 -4.41 20.29
C GLN A 71 -16.06 -5.63 19.48
N ASN A 72 -15.84 -5.41 18.18
CA ASN A 72 -15.41 -6.46 17.26
C ASN A 72 -13.90 -6.44 17.01
N ASN A 73 -13.13 -5.61 17.73
CA ASN A 73 -11.68 -5.45 17.52
C ASN A 73 -11.34 -5.18 16.05
N ALA A 74 -12.17 -4.40 15.36
CA ALA A 74 -12.08 -4.18 13.92
C ALA A 74 -12.04 -2.68 13.61
N ALA A 75 -11.42 -2.33 12.49
CA ALA A 75 -11.46 -0.97 11.98
C ALA A 75 -11.44 -0.97 10.45
N VAL A 76 -11.96 0.10 9.86
CA VAL A 76 -11.81 0.40 8.44
C VAL A 76 -11.12 1.75 8.33
N VAL A 77 -10.06 1.80 7.55
CA VAL A 77 -9.29 3.02 7.28
C VAL A 77 -9.34 3.29 5.79
N HIS A 78 -9.88 4.45 5.44
CA HIS A 78 -9.81 4.96 4.08
C HIS A 78 -8.58 5.84 3.94
N TYR A 79 -7.74 5.57 2.95
CA TYR A 79 -6.58 6.40 2.65
C TYR A 79 -6.55 6.88 1.21
N LEU A 80 -5.91 8.03 1.02
CA LEU A 80 -5.52 8.56 -0.27
C LEU A 80 -4.00 8.69 -0.29
N ALA A 81 -3.36 8.30 -1.38
CA ALA A 81 -1.92 8.46 -1.57
C ALA A 81 -1.59 8.83 -3.01
N SER A 82 -0.52 9.60 -3.22
CA SER A 82 0.12 9.76 -4.52
C SER A 82 1.30 8.81 -4.59
N VAL A 83 1.37 7.98 -5.62
CA VAL A 83 2.46 7.03 -5.84
C VAL A 83 3.14 7.31 -7.16
N ALA A 84 4.45 7.12 -7.21
CA ALA A 84 5.22 7.21 -8.44
C ALA A 84 6.29 6.13 -8.49
N ILE A 85 6.58 5.65 -9.69
CA ILE A 85 7.78 4.86 -9.98
C ILE A 85 8.69 5.77 -10.79
N VAL A 86 9.89 6.02 -10.26
CA VAL A 86 10.88 6.92 -10.83
C VAL A 86 12.08 6.10 -11.32
N ARG A 87 12.43 6.29 -12.59
CA ARG A 87 13.59 5.69 -13.23
C ARG A 87 14.69 6.74 -13.35
N ASN A 88 15.95 6.34 -13.15
CA ASN A 88 17.12 7.22 -13.24
C ASN A 88 16.95 8.52 -12.42
N GLU A 89 16.31 8.44 -11.26
CA GLU A 89 16.05 9.53 -10.30
C GLU A 89 15.17 10.70 -10.81
N THR A 90 14.86 10.75 -12.11
CA THR A 90 14.26 11.93 -12.76
C THR A 90 13.10 11.61 -13.70
N ASP A 91 12.93 10.36 -14.14
CA ASP A 91 11.86 9.99 -15.05
C ASP A 91 10.73 9.27 -14.30
N ALA A 92 9.63 9.96 -14.02
CA ALA A 92 8.42 9.33 -13.52
C ALA A 92 7.80 8.46 -14.63
N VAL A 93 8.11 7.16 -14.62
CA VAL A 93 7.59 6.17 -15.59
C VAL A 93 6.17 5.74 -15.27
N PHE A 94 5.76 5.92 -14.02
CA PHE A 94 4.39 5.74 -13.56
C PHE A 94 4.10 6.75 -12.46
N ALA A 95 2.91 7.35 -12.49
CA ALA A 95 2.41 8.16 -11.41
C ALA A 95 0.89 7.98 -11.32
N ALA A 96 0.37 7.82 -10.11
CA ALA A 96 -1.06 7.65 -9.87
C ALA A 96 -1.46 8.19 -8.50
N THR A 97 -2.73 8.53 -8.38
CA THR A 97 -3.39 8.66 -7.08
C THR A 97 -4.09 7.33 -6.77
N VAL A 98 -3.87 6.82 -5.56
CA VAL A 98 -4.45 5.58 -5.06
C VAL A 98 -5.38 5.92 -3.90
N GLU A 99 -6.61 5.41 -3.99
CA GLU A 99 -7.62 5.49 -2.95
C GLU A 99 -8.07 4.07 -2.58
N GLN A 100 -8.13 3.75 -1.29
CA GLN A 100 -8.49 2.39 -0.85
C GLN A 100 -9.06 2.38 0.57
N ASP A 101 -10.05 1.52 0.79
CA ASP A 101 -10.53 1.10 2.10
C ASP A 101 -9.77 -0.14 2.57
N VAL A 102 -9.07 -0.01 3.69
CA VAL A 102 -8.33 -1.10 4.33
C VAL A 102 -9.05 -1.55 5.58
N ALA A 103 -9.38 -2.83 5.64
CA ALA A 103 -9.90 -3.47 6.83
C ALA A 103 -8.73 -3.87 7.75
N LEU A 104 -8.87 -3.52 9.03
CA LEU A 104 -7.90 -3.80 10.07
C LEU A 104 -8.57 -4.61 11.19
N ILE A 105 -7.80 -5.50 11.81
CA ILE A 105 -8.18 -6.20 13.03
C ILE A 105 -7.12 -6.01 14.11
N LEU A 106 -7.55 -5.93 15.37
CA LEU A 106 -6.66 -5.84 16.52
C LEU A 106 -6.33 -7.25 17.02
N VAL A 107 -5.07 -7.66 16.86
CA VAL A 107 -4.54 -8.95 17.32
C VAL A 107 -3.35 -8.70 18.21
N ASP A 108 -3.34 -9.29 19.41
CA ASP A 108 -2.24 -9.14 20.38
C ASP A 108 -1.82 -7.67 20.58
N ASN A 109 -2.81 -6.77 20.66
CA ASN A 109 -2.64 -5.33 20.86
C ASN A 109 -1.97 -4.59 19.67
N GLN A 110 -1.95 -5.22 18.48
CA GLN A 110 -1.45 -4.65 17.23
C GLN A 110 -2.54 -4.67 16.14
N TRP A 111 -2.71 -3.54 15.45
CA TRP A 111 -3.60 -3.46 14.28
C TRP A 111 -2.92 -4.07 13.06
N LEU A 112 -3.55 -5.08 12.47
CA LEU A 112 -3.09 -5.80 11.29
C LEU A 112 -4.08 -5.66 10.14
N ILE A 113 -3.59 -5.62 8.92
CA ILE A 113 -4.39 -5.62 7.69
C ILE A 113 -5.07 -6.98 7.57
N SER A 114 -6.40 -7.01 7.71
CA SER A 114 -7.20 -8.21 7.52
C SER A 114 -7.73 -8.33 6.09
N GLY A 115 -7.72 -7.24 5.34
CA GLY A 115 -8.19 -7.18 3.96
C GLY A 115 -8.38 -5.75 3.52
N GLY A 116 -9.06 -5.57 2.40
CA GLY A 116 -9.39 -4.26 1.85
C GLY A 116 -10.20 -4.43 0.59
N ASP A 117 -10.75 -3.33 0.11
CA ASP A 117 -11.30 -3.30 -1.24
C ASP A 117 -10.17 -3.25 -2.29
N ALA A 118 -10.56 -3.42 -3.55
CA ALA A 118 -9.61 -3.24 -4.65
C ALA A 118 -9.23 -1.75 -4.73
N PRO A 119 -7.93 -1.42 -4.73
CA PRO A 119 -7.49 -0.03 -4.77
C PRO A 119 -8.01 0.65 -6.04
N GLN A 120 -8.59 1.85 -5.87
CA GLN A 120 -8.97 2.72 -6.96
C GLN A 120 -7.73 3.49 -7.41
N ILE A 121 -7.22 3.15 -8.59
CA ILE A 121 -6.00 3.74 -9.15
C ILE A 121 -6.40 4.74 -10.23
N THR A 122 -6.10 6.01 -10.02
CA THR A 122 -6.28 7.08 -11.00
C THR A 122 -4.91 7.50 -11.54
N PRO A 123 -4.53 7.12 -12.78
CA PRO A 123 -3.27 7.55 -13.38
C PRO A 123 -3.21 9.07 -13.45
N THR A 124 -2.13 9.66 -12.93
CA THR A 124 -1.86 11.07 -13.13
C THR A 124 -1.08 11.19 -14.43
N VAL A 125 -1.69 11.77 -15.46
CA VAL A 125 -1.02 12.02 -16.74
C VAL A 125 0.26 12.79 -16.46
N SER A 126 1.39 12.29 -16.96
CA SER A 126 2.74 12.80 -16.74
C SER A 126 2.80 14.32 -16.90
N ALA A 127 2.61 15.06 -15.80
CA ALA A 127 3.17 16.38 -15.68
C ALA A 127 4.65 16.11 -15.44
N THR A 128 5.48 16.47 -16.43
CA THR A 128 6.92 16.70 -16.25
C THR A 128 7.18 17.11 -14.80
N LEU A 129 7.99 16.34 -14.07
CA LEU A 129 8.50 16.78 -12.78
C LEU A 129 9.04 18.21 -13.00
N PRO A 130 8.57 19.23 -12.26
CA PRO A 130 9.11 20.56 -12.41
C PRO A 130 10.59 20.46 -12.03
N GLY A 131 11.45 20.65 -13.03
CA GLY A 131 12.90 20.60 -12.86
C GLY A 131 13.35 21.51 -11.72
N GLY A 132 14.23 20.96 -10.89
CA GLY A 132 15.02 21.68 -9.90
C GLY A 132 16.40 21.07 -9.84
#